data_AF-A0A1S2QPQ2-F1
#
_entry.id   AF-A0A1S2QPQ2-F1
#
_cell.length_a   1.000
_cell.length_b   1.000
_cell.length_c   1.000
_cell.angle_alpha   90.00
_cell.angle_beta   90.00
_cell.angle_gamma   90.00
#
_symmetry.space_group_name_H-M   'P 1'
#
loop_
_entity.id
_entity.type
_entity.pdbx_description
1 polymer ?
#
loop_
_entity_poly.entity_id
_entity_poly.type
_entity_poly.pdbx_seq_one_letter_code
_entity_poly.pdbx_strand_id
1 'polypeptide(L)'
;MATRGMFSTTDLRPLLSERGIDLSPSQTYRLVVERPERLSLKTLMALLDILGCSMDELIEPVAAAGSRRRHSAAAGGGPAPGKDAGLGDLRPKRARIVPE
;
A
#
# COMPACT_ATOMS: atom_id res chain seq x y z
N MET A 1 -6.01 -18.30 -16.44
CA MET A 1 -4.85 -18.95 -17.10
C MET A 1 -5.27 -20.15 -17.94
N ALA A 2 -5.91 -21.18 -17.37
CA ALA A 2 -6.29 -22.39 -18.11
C ALA A 2 -7.13 -22.13 -19.38
N THR A 3 -8.06 -21.17 -19.35
CA THR A 3 -8.84 -20.74 -20.53
C THR A 3 -7.97 -20.24 -21.70
N ARG A 4 -6.73 -19.82 -21.41
CA ARG A 4 -5.72 -19.38 -22.37
C ARG A 4 -4.67 -20.45 -22.68
N GLY A 5 -4.92 -21.71 -22.31
CA GLY A 5 -4.01 -22.84 -22.55
C GLY A 5 -2.76 -22.85 -21.67
N MET A 6 -2.68 -22.00 -20.64
CA MET A 6 -1.57 -21.98 -19.68
C MET A 6 -1.91 -22.86 -18.47
N PHE A 7 -1.11 -23.90 -18.27
CA PHE A 7 -1.29 -24.89 -17.19
C PHE A 7 -0.18 -24.81 -16.14
N SER A 8 0.87 -24.04 -16.41
CA SER A 8 1.93 -23.70 -15.46
C SER A 8 2.09 -22.19 -15.33
N THR A 9 2.48 -21.73 -14.14
CA THR A 9 2.85 -20.31 -13.92
C THR A 9 4.05 -19.90 -14.77
N THR A 10 4.92 -20.85 -15.15
CA THR A 10 6.07 -20.62 -16.02
C THR A 10 5.66 -20.23 -17.45
N ASP A 11 4.47 -20.62 -17.89
CA ASP A 11 3.95 -20.31 -19.24
C ASP A 11 3.70 -18.80 -19.40
N LEU A 12 3.51 -18.09 -18.30
CA LEU A 12 3.28 -16.65 -18.27
C LEU A 12 4.56 -15.83 -18.53
N ARG A 13 5.72 -16.39 -18.18
CA ARG A 13 7.01 -15.69 -18.20
C ARG A 13 7.43 -15.19 -19.59
N PRO A 14 7.40 -16.01 -20.67
CA PRO A 14 7.75 -15.52 -22.00
C PRO A 14 6.81 -14.39 -22.46
N LEU A 15 5.51 -14.49 -22.18
CA LEU A 15 4.52 -13.48 -22.57
C LEU A 15 4.71 -12.15 -21.84
N LEU A 16 5.16 -12.19 -20.59
CA LEU A 16 5.55 -10.98 -19.84
C LEU A 16 6.83 -10.36 -20.40
N SER A 17 7.82 -11.18 -20.76
CA SER A 17 9.10 -10.71 -21.32
C SER A 17 8.91 -10.04 -22.69
N GLU A 18 8.01 -10.55 -23.55
CA GLU A 18 7.61 -9.90 -24.81
C GLU A 18 7.08 -8.47 -24.60
N ARG A 19 6.53 -8.17 -23.41
CA ARG A 19 6.03 -6.84 -23.01
C ARG A 19 7.09 -6.04 -22.23
N GLY A 20 8.33 -6.51 -22.21
CA GLY A 20 9.45 -5.92 -21.49
C GLY A 20 9.27 -5.98 -19.97
N ILE A 21 8.75 -7.10 -19.46
CA ILE A 21 8.58 -7.37 -18.03
C ILE A 21 9.33 -8.67 -17.71
N ASP A 22 10.56 -8.52 -17.27
CA ASP A 22 11.40 -9.67 -16.91
C ASP A 22 11.23 -9.99 -15.43
N LEU A 23 10.51 -11.07 -15.15
CA LEU A 23 10.34 -11.63 -13.80
C LEU A 23 11.09 -12.96 -13.69
N SER A 24 11.68 -13.21 -12.53
CA SER A 24 12.22 -14.53 -12.19
C SER A 24 11.10 -15.58 -12.10
N PRO A 25 11.42 -16.89 -12.19
CA PRO A 25 10.44 -17.95 -11.95
C PRO A 25 9.70 -17.77 -10.62
N SER A 26 10.42 -17.47 -9.54
CA SER A 26 9.85 -17.29 -8.20
C SER A 26 8.98 -16.03 -8.09
N GLN A 27 9.32 -14.96 -8.82
CA GLN A 27 8.46 -13.77 -8.89
C GLN A 27 7.17 -14.06 -9.65
N THR A 28 7.26 -14.78 -10.77
CA THR A 28 6.09 -15.19 -11.56
C THR A 28 5.18 -16.12 -10.77
N TYR A 29 5.77 -17.08 -10.06
CA TYR A 29 5.02 -17.98 -9.17
C TYR A 29 4.27 -17.20 -8.09
N ARG A 30 4.95 -16.33 -7.33
CA ARG A 30 4.32 -15.54 -6.26
C ARG A 30 3.25 -14.59 -6.79
N LEU A 31 3.46 -13.99 -7.97
CA LEU A 31 2.46 -13.13 -8.61
C LEU A 31 1.13 -13.84 -8.85
N VAL A 32 1.17 -15.15 -9.15
CA VAL A 32 -0.03 -15.94 -9.47
C VAL A 32 -0.61 -16.64 -8.25
N VAL A 33 0.24 -17.10 -7.32
CA VAL A 33 -0.18 -17.97 -6.21
C VAL A 33 -0.40 -17.20 -4.89
N GLU A 34 0.26 -16.05 -4.73
CA GLU A 34 0.15 -15.22 -3.53
C GLU A 34 -0.57 -13.91 -3.84
N ARG A 35 -1.09 -13.23 -2.81
CA ARG A 35 -1.66 -11.88 -2.95
C ARG A 35 -0.51 -10.84 -2.91
N PRO A 36 -0.19 -10.15 -4.01
CA PRO A 36 0.88 -9.15 -3.99
C PRO A 36 0.45 -7.92 -3.19
N GLU A 37 1.34 -7.40 -2.35
CA GLU A 37 1.13 -6.12 -1.65
C GLU A 37 1.29 -4.91 -2.58
N ARG A 38 2.13 -5.06 -3.60
CA ARG A 38 2.45 -4.02 -4.58
C ARG A 38 2.54 -4.65 -5.96
N LEU A 39 1.95 -3.98 -6.94
CA LEU A 39 1.99 -4.38 -8.34
C LEU A 39 2.19 -3.14 -9.19
N SER A 40 3.04 -3.23 -10.21
CA SER A 40 3.18 -2.13 -11.18
C SER A 40 1.98 -2.10 -12.12
N LEU A 41 1.56 -0.91 -12.54
CA LEU A 41 0.47 -0.77 -13.51
C LEU A 41 0.82 -1.45 -14.85
N LYS A 42 2.09 -1.40 -15.27
CA LYS A 42 2.58 -2.08 -16.47
C LYS A 42 2.33 -3.60 -16.40
N THR A 43 2.64 -4.20 -15.26
CA THR A 43 2.39 -5.63 -15.02
C THR A 43 0.90 -5.94 -15.01
N LEU A 44 0.08 -5.12 -14.36
CA LEU A 44 -1.37 -5.30 -14.36
C LEU A 44 -1.93 -5.28 -15.80
N MET A 45 -1.56 -4.28 -16.60
CA MET A 45 -2.04 -4.16 -17.98
C MET A 45 -1.56 -5.34 -18.85
N ALA A 46 -0.33 -5.81 -18.66
CA ALA A 46 0.17 -6.99 -19.36
C ALA A 46 -0.60 -8.26 -18.99
N LEU A 47 -0.93 -8.45 -17.71
CA LEU A 47 -1.74 -9.59 -17.28
C LEU A 47 -3.14 -9.54 -17.90
N LEU A 48 -3.78 -8.37 -17.91
CA LEU A 48 -5.10 -8.20 -18.54
C LEU A 48 -5.05 -8.54 -20.03
N ASP A 49 -4.04 -8.10 -20.76
CA ASP A 49 -3.87 -8.42 -22.19
C ASP A 49 -3.62 -9.93 -22.43
N ILE A 50 -2.68 -10.52 -21.68
CA ILE A 50 -2.33 -11.95 -21.79
C ILE A 50 -3.53 -12.85 -21.46
N LEU A 51 -4.26 -12.51 -20.40
CA LEU A 51 -5.44 -13.24 -19.96
C LEU A 51 -6.70 -12.86 -20.76
N GLY A 52 -6.64 -11.73 -21.48
CA GLY A 52 -7.73 -10.99 -22.11
C GLY A 52 -9.04 -11.09 -21.34
N CYS A 53 -8.95 -10.58 -20.13
CA CYS A 53 -10.05 -10.37 -19.20
C CYS A 53 -10.11 -8.87 -18.87
N SER A 54 -11.25 -8.41 -18.37
CA SER A 54 -11.38 -7.03 -17.88
C SER A 54 -10.74 -6.86 -16.50
N MET A 55 -10.63 -5.60 -16.05
CA MET A 55 -10.02 -5.30 -14.76
C MET A 55 -10.79 -5.91 -13.58
N ASP A 56 -12.12 -5.84 -13.63
CA ASP A 56 -13.05 -6.38 -12.63
C ASP A 56 -13.07 -7.91 -12.58
N GLU A 57 -12.67 -8.59 -13.66
CA GLU A 57 -12.48 -10.05 -13.67
C GLU A 57 -11.16 -10.48 -13.02
N LEU A 58 -10.17 -9.57 -12.92
CA LEU A 58 -8.85 -9.88 -12.37
C LEU A 58 -8.64 -9.35 -10.95
N ILE A 59 -9.18 -8.18 -10.62
CA ILE A 59 -9.01 -7.52 -9.33
C ILE A 59 -10.35 -7.06 -8.75
N GLU A 60 -10.50 -7.25 -7.44
CA GLU A 60 -11.65 -6.75 -6.69
C GLU A 60 -11.26 -5.51 -5.88
N PRO A 61 -11.92 -4.35 -6.10
CA PRO A 61 -11.69 -3.16 -5.29
C PRO A 61 -12.09 -3.41 -3.83
N VAL A 62 -11.13 -3.32 -2.92
CA VAL A 62 -11.43 -3.36 -1.48
C VAL A 62 -11.67 -1.94 -1.00
N ALA A 63 -12.80 -1.69 -0.33
CA ALA A 63 -13.05 -0.42 0.33
C ALA A 63 -11.91 -0.10 1.30
N ALA A 64 -11.26 1.04 1.13
CA ALA A 64 -10.21 1.46 2.03
C ALA A 64 -10.80 1.58 3.45
N ALA A 65 -10.24 0.83 4.41
CA ALA A 65 -10.60 0.98 5.81
C ALA A 65 -10.42 2.45 6.17
N GLY A 66 -11.53 3.14 6.44
CA GLY A 66 -11.54 4.58 6.65
C GLY A 66 -10.48 4.93 7.68
N SER A 67 -9.47 5.70 7.27
CA SER A 67 -8.53 6.30 8.19
C SER A 67 -9.36 7.14 9.14
N ARG A 68 -9.63 6.61 10.33
CA ARG A 68 -10.28 7.35 11.40
C ARG A 68 -9.28 8.42 11.80
N ARG A 69 -9.36 9.55 11.10
CA ARG A 69 -8.63 10.78 11.38
C ARG A 69 -8.93 11.08 12.85
N ARG A 70 -8.01 10.74 13.74
CA ARG A 70 -8.08 11.19 15.12
C ARG A 70 -7.92 12.71 15.04
N HIS A 71 -9.04 13.42 15.05
CA HIS A 71 -9.03 14.82 15.36
C HIS A 71 -8.44 14.92 16.77
N SER A 72 -7.16 15.29 16.87
CA SER A 72 -6.63 15.80 18.13
C SER A 72 -7.42 17.07 18.41
N ALA A 73 -8.33 17.01 19.37
CA ALA A 73 -9.01 18.18 19.89
C ALA A 73 -7.92 19.12 20.42
N ALA A 74 -7.67 20.21 19.69
CA ALA A 74 -6.89 21.32 20.18
C ALA A 74 -7.70 22.03 21.28
N ALA A 75 -7.01 22.36 22.35
CA ALA A 75 -7.51 22.82 23.64
C ALA A 75 -8.40 24.07 23.59
N GLY A 76 -9.36 24.13 24.52
CA GLY A 76 -10.12 25.32 24.87
C GLY A 76 -10.82 25.23 26.22
N GLY A 77 -10.11 25.60 27.29
CA GLY A 77 -10.66 26.34 28.44
C GLY A 77 -11.18 25.60 29.68
N GLY A 78 -10.43 25.67 30.79
CA GLY A 78 -10.97 25.63 32.18
C GLY A 78 -10.51 24.45 33.06
N PRO A 79 -10.00 24.67 34.29
CA PRO A 79 -9.32 23.64 35.07
C PRO A 79 -10.29 22.78 35.90
N ALA A 80 -10.06 21.47 35.92
CA ALA A 80 -10.57 20.57 36.97
C ALA A 80 -9.37 19.93 37.69
N PRO A 81 -9.39 19.81 39.03
CA PRO A 81 -8.20 19.50 39.82
C PRO A 81 -7.92 18.00 39.85
N GLY A 82 -6.65 17.65 39.81
CA GLY A 82 -6.16 16.33 40.21
C GLY A 82 -6.09 15.30 39.09
N LYS A 83 -4.93 15.25 38.42
CA LYS A 83 -4.30 14.00 37.98
C LYS A 83 -2.91 14.30 37.43
N ASP A 84 -1.91 13.79 38.14
CA ASP A 84 -0.56 13.40 37.71
C ASP A 84 0.01 14.18 36.52
N ALA A 85 0.94 15.08 36.83
CA ALA A 85 1.72 15.86 35.87
C ALA A 85 2.44 14.92 34.88
N GLY A 86 1.77 14.64 33.77
CA GLY A 86 2.34 13.94 32.65
C GLY A 86 3.41 14.79 32.00
N LEU A 87 4.31 14.14 31.26
CA LEU A 87 5.42 14.76 30.51
C LEU A 87 5.03 15.95 29.60
N GLY A 88 3.73 16.22 29.39
CA GLY A 88 3.21 17.38 28.69
C GLY A 88 3.25 18.71 29.48
N ASP A 89 3.35 18.67 30.81
CA ASP A 89 3.48 19.88 31.64
C ASP A 89 4.93 20.41 31.68
N LEU A 90 5.89 19.56 31.34
CA LEU A 90 7.30 19.92 31.16
C LEU A 90 7.52 20.58 29.81
N ARG A 91 6.90 21.75 29.60
CA ARG A 91 7.07 22.52 28.36
C ARG A 91 8.35 23.35 28.44
N PRO A 92 9.36 23.11 27.58
CA PRO A 92 10.60 23.89 27.61
C PRO A 92 10.32 25.37 27.31
N LYS A 93 10.93 26.25 28.10
CA LYS A 93 10.85 27.69 27.90
C LYS A 93 11.55 28.06 26.59
N ARG A 94 10.90 28.84 25.72
CA ARG A 94 11.51 29.33 24.47
C ARG A 94 12.80 30.08 24.78
N ALA A 95 13.89 29.65 24.16
CA ALA A 95 15.17 30.37 24.22
C ALA A 95 15.03 31.74 23.52
N ARG A 96 15.66 32.76 24.10
CA ARG A 96 15.92 34.04 23.41
C ARG A 96 17.38 34.03 22.99
N ILE A 97 17.62 34.33 21.72
CA ILE A 97 18.96 34.56 21.20
C ILE A 97 19.32 36.01 21.52
N VAL A 98 20.39 36.21 22.28
CA VAL A 98 20.96 37.54 22.55
C VAL A 98 22.10 37.73 21.54
N PRO A 99 22.18 38.85 20.81
CA PRO A 99 23.37 39.17 20.03
C PRO A 99 24.54 39.43 21.00
N GLU A 100 25.75 39.00 20.61
CA GLU A 100 26.96 39.01 21.44
C GLU A 100 27.26 40.36 22.12
#